data_AF-A0ABD3YL03-F1
#
_entry.id   AF-A0ABD3YL03-F1
#
_cell.length_a   1.000
_cell.length_b   1.000
_cell.length_c   1.000
_cell.angle_alpha   90.00
_cell.angle_beta   90.00
_cell.angle_gamma   90.00
#
_symmetry.space_group_name_H-M   'P 1'
#
loop_
_entity.id
_entity.type
_entity.pdbx_description
1 polymer ?
#
loop_
_entity_poly.entity_id
_entity_poly.type
_entity_poly.pdbx_seq_one_letter_code
_entity_poly.pdbx_strand_id
1 'polypeptide(L)'
;MSEMFPPPQLLLSLANLRDRALAAESLNALAFSMANDLYALLRFHQALVLAQHGQQLELLCISGLARPTEDSPYLVWLRRAGRWLSGQVADAAPRWLPRETLEVPEDIAEGWAEWWPSGLWVIPLHDRHGQRLGLLVFLLDEAPAPSVEHLLQGVFQTWAHCWAAFGKPRSLRFWRPSRRQLLLGVAVLAVMLLVPVRQTALAPAEVVSRNAQVISSPIDGVIARMLVRPNQSVEVGTPLFALDETTLRSRAEVLAKEVAVADAELLAASQRAFDNPQSKGELAVLNGTARQRRAELAAVQAQLARTTVLSPRAGVAVYSDPNDWLGKPVVTGERILQVADPRQPGMRIQLPVADAIALDSGAPVTLFLTAYPLSPLHGEILETSYEARPGDDGVASYRLLASVEGAPAHARLGLHGTAKLYGERVPLGYYLLRRPLAAARAWTGW
;
A
#
# COMPACT_ATOMS: atom_id res chain seq x y z
N MET A 1 21.46 13.48 -69.77
CA MET A 1 22.06 14.75 -69.30
C MET A 1 22.29 14.58 -67.81
N SER A 2 23.53 14.40 -67.40
CA SER A 2 23.90 14.12 -66.01
C SER A 2 23.54 15.32 -65.14
N GLU A 3 22.56 15.17 -64.25
CA GLU A 3 22.37 16.11 -63.15
C GLU A 3 23.64 16.04 -62.28
N MET A 4 24.47 17.09 -62.37
CA MET A 4 25.58 17.28 -61.45
C MET A 4 24.97 17.45 -60.07
N PHE A 5 25.26 16.52 -59.16
CA PHE A 5 24.96 16.67 -57.74
C PHE A 5 25.48 18.05 -57.25
N PRO A 6 24.76 18.72 -56.34
CA PRO A 6 25.20 19.98 -55.78
C PRO A 6 26.59 19.80 -55.15
N PRO A 7 27.49 20.81 -55.25
CA PRO A 7 28.85 20.69 -54.75
C PRO A 7 28.85 20.35 -53.25
N PRO A 8 29.74 19.46 -52.78
CA PRO A 8 29.72 18.97 -51.39
C PRO A 8 29.85 20.09 -50.36
N GLN A 9 30.56 21.17 -50.70
CA GLN A 9 30.72 22.35 -49.85
C GLN A 9 29.41 23.12 -49.64
N LEU A 10 28.51 23.12 -50.63
CA LEU A 10 27.16 23.70 -50.52
C LEU A 10 26.27 22.84 -49.63
N LEU A 11 26.34 21.51 -49.76
CA LEU A 11 25.60 20.61 -48.87
C LEU A 11 26.04 20.74 -47.41
N LEU A 12 27.35 20.87 -47.17
CA LEU A 12 27.90 21.12 -45.83
C LEU A 12 27.48 22.48 -45.26
N SER A 13 27.44 23.54 -46.08
CA SER A 13 26.98 24.85 -45.60
C SER A 13 25.49 24.83 -45.24
N LEU A 14 24.65 24.18 -46.05
CA LEU A 14 23.22 23.99 -45.75
C LEU A 14 22.99 23.15 -44.48
N ALA A 15 23.78 22.09 -44.27
CA ALA A 15 23.73 21.29 -43.04
C ALA A 15 24.11 22.13 -41.81
N ASN A 16 25.21 22.89 -41.88
CA ASN A 16 25.63 23.77 -40.78
C ASN A 16 24.57 24.82 -40.41
N LEU A 17 23.84 25.37 -41.39
CA LEU A 17 22.73 26.29 -41.14
C LEU A 17 21.58 25.65 -40.35
N ARG A 18 21.29 24.37 -40.62
CA ARG A 18 20.28 23.60 -39.89
C ARG A 18 20.75 23.27 -38.48
N ASP A 19 22.00 22.83 -38.33
CA ASP A 19 22.58 22.48 -37.03
C ASP A 19 22.64 23.70 -36.10
N ARG A 20 23.02 24.88 -36.63
CA ARG A 20 22.98 26.14 -35.86
C ARG A 20 21.57 26.51 -35.41
N ALA A 21 20.57 26.31 -36.26
CA ALA A 21 19.19 26.58 -35.90
C ALA A 21 18.65 25.63 -34.83
N LEU A 22 19.07 24.37 -34.85
CA LEU A 22 18.73 23.38 -33.82
C LEU A 22 19.46 23.64 -32.50
N ALA A 23 20.68 24.18 -32.55
CA ALA A 23 21.49 24.54 -31.38
C ALA A 23 21.14 25.91 -30.78
N ALA A 24 20.26 26.69 -31.40
CA ALA A 24 19.86 27.99 -30.86
C ALA A 24 19.16 27.80 -29.50
N GLU A 25 19.49 28.64 -28.51
CA GLU A 25 18.90 28.59 -27.16
C GLU A 25 17.77 29.61 -26.95
N SER A 26 17.59 30.53 -27.90
CA SER A 26 16.53 31.54 -27.84
C SER A 26 16.07 31.97 -29.22
N LEU A 27 14.86 32.55 -29.29
CA LEU A 27 14.31 33.09 -30.53
C LEU A 27 15.20 34.20 -31.14
N ASN A 28 15.83 35.04 -30.30
CA ASN A 28 16.75 36.08 -30.79
C ASN A 28 18.03 35.49 -31.39
N ALA A 29 18.58 34.43 -30.79
CA ALA A 29 19.76 33.74 -31.32
C ALA A 29 19.45 33.07 -32.67
N LEU A 30 18.27 32.45 -32.78
CA LEU A 30 17.79 31.89 -34.03
C LEU A 30 17.59 32.99 -35.10
N ALA A 31 16.93 34.10 -34.76
CA ALA A 31 16.72 35.23 -35.67
C ALA A 31 18.05 35.84 -36.15
N PHE A 32 19.07 35.92 -35.29
CA PHE A 32 20.40 36.38 -35.67
C PHE A 32 21.07 35.46 -36.69
N SER A 33 20.97 34.14 -36.50
CA SER A 33 21.48 33.16 -37.47
C SER A 33 20.75 33.27 -38.81
N MET A 34 19.41 33.39 -38.80
CA MET A 34 18.61 33.56 -40.02
C MET A 34 19.00 34.80 -40.83
N ALA A 35 19.27 35.92 -40.13
CA ALA A 35 19.61 37.19 -40.76
C ALA A 35 21.02 37.22 -41.36
N ASN A 36 21.99 36.51 -40.79
CA ASN A 36 23.40 36.69 -41.16
C ASN A 36 24.00 35.50 -41.92
N ASP A 37 23.61 34.28 -41.58
CA ASP A 37 24.38 33.10 -42.02
C ASP A 37 24.14 32.73 -43.50
N LEU A 38 23.08 33.26 -44.13
CA LEU A 38 22.82 33.06 -45.57
C LEU A 38 23.57 34.03 -46.50
N TYR A 39 24.29 35.02 -45.95
CA TYR A 39 24.98 36.03 -46.76
C TYR A 39 26.01 35.41 -47.71
N ALA A 40 26.73 34.38 -47.27
CA ALA A 40 27.72 33.68 -48.10
C ALA A 40 27.12 33.01 -49.34
N LEU A 41 25.83 32.68 -49.32
CA LEU A 41 25.12 31.99 -50.41
C LEU A 41 24.32 32.95 -51.31
N LEU A 42 23.69 33.96 -50.72
CA LEU A 42 22.75 34.84 -51.44
C LEU A 42 23.31 36.23 -51.74
N ARG A 43 24.38 36.66 -51.05
CA ARG A 43 25.01 38.01 -51.17
C ARG A 43 23.98 39.16 -51.17
N PHE A 44 22.99 39.10 -50.28
CA PHE A 44 21.98 40.14 -50.13
C PHE A 44 22.55 41.43 -49.52
N HIS A 45 21.93 42.58 -49.79
CA HIS A 45 22.32 43.85 -49.19
C HIS A 45 21.98 43.88 -47.69
N GLN A 46 20.79 43.38 -47.37
CA GLN A 46 20.32 43.27 -45.99
C GLN A 46 19.30 42.12 -45.86
N ALA A 47 19.25 41.51 -44.68
CA ALA A 47 18.19 40.59 -44.28
C ALA A 47 17.44 41.12 -43.07
N LEU A 48 16.13 40.89 -43.05
CA LEU A 48 15.21 41.32 -42.01
C LEU A 48 14.45 40.12 -41.48
N VAL A 49 14.40 39.97 -40.15
CA VAL A 49 13.62 38.94 -39.47
C VAL A 49 12.51 39.60 -38.67
N LEU A 50 11.27 39.38 -39.08
CA LEU A 50 10.08 40.00 -38.51
C LEU A 50 9.22 38.91 -37.83
N ALA A 51 8.98 39.01 -36.53
CA ALA A 51 8.05 38.17 -35.81
C ALA A 51 6.61 38.67 -35.99
N GLN A 52 5.66 37.74 -36.10
CA GLN A 52 4.25 38.10 -36.14
C GLN A 52 3.57 37.92 -34.78
N HIS A 53 3.04 39.03 -34.27
CA HIS A 53 2.22 39.09 -33.06
C HIS A 53 0.83 39.63 -33.42
N GLY A 54 -0.10 38.72 -33.74
CA GLY A 54 -1.44 39.09 -34.22
C GLY A 54 -1.37 39.76 -35.59
N GLN A 55 -1.80 41.03 -35.68
CA GLN A 55 -1.70 41.85 -36.91
C GLN A 55 -0.43 42.70 -36.99
N GLN A 56 0.42 42.67 -35.94
CA GLN A 56 1.65 43.47 -35.90
C GLN A 56 2.85 42.61 -36.26
N LEU A 57 3.80 43.21 -37.00
CA LEU A 57 5.12 42.64 -37.24
C LEU A 57 6.15 43.39 -36.38
N GLU A 58 6.85 42.63 -35.56
CA GLU A 58 7.92 43.10 -34.70
C GLU A 58 9.27 42.71 -35.31
N LEU A 59 10.17 43.68 -35.47
CA LEU A 59 11.51 43.40 -35.98
C LEU A 59 12.38 42.74 -34.91
N LEU A 60 12.80 41.50 -35.15
CA LEU A 60 13.69 40.75 -34.28
C LEU A 60 15.17 41.02 -34.59
N CYS A 61 15.54 41.06 -35.88
CA CYS A 61 16.93 41.19 -36.31
C CYS A 61 17.05 41.84 -37.70
N ILE A 62 18.14 42.60 -37.89
CA ILE A 62 18.61 43.11 -39.17
C ILE A 62 20.04 42.59 -39.35
N SER A 63 20.38 42.08 -40.54
CA SER A 63 21.74 41.61 -40.84
C SER A 63 22.77 42.73 -40.72
N GLY A 64 23.92 42.46 -40.12
CA GLY A 64 25.03 43.42 -40.00
C GLY A 64 24.89 44.50 -38.92
N LEU A 65 23.76 44.58 -38.20
CA LEU A 65 23.58 45.49 -37.06
C LEU A 65 23.15 44.72 -35.80
N ALA A 66 23.83 44.97 -34.68
CA ALA A 66 23.37 44.49 -33.38
C ALA A 66 22.16 45.34 -32.93
N ARG A 67 20.96 44.81 -33.13
CA ARG A 67 19.68 45.21 -32.51
C ARG A 67 19.46 46.73 -32.37
N PRO A 68 18.82 47.40 -33.36
CA PRO A 68 18.68 48.86 -33.31
C PRO A 68 17.72 49.29 -32.19
N THR A 69 18.26 49.96 -31.17
CA THR A 69 17.53 50.44 -29.98
C THR A 69 17.01 51.87 -30.08
N GLU A 70 17.35 52.61 -31.14
CA GLU A 70 16.89 53.98 -31.38
C GLU A 70 15.89 54.02 -32.54
N ASP A 71 14.79 54.79 -32.41
CA ASP A 71 13.79 55.00 -33.47
C ASP A 71 14.38 55.84 -34.61
N SER A 72 15.25 55.24 -35.43
CA SER A 72 15.78 55.87 -36.63
C SER A 72 14.67 56.07 -37.68
N PRO A 73 14.78 57.06 -38.58
CA PRO A 73 13.82 57.27 -39.66
C PRO A 73 13.56 55.99 -40.47
N TYR A 74 14.61 55.19 -40.71
CA TYR A 74 14.51 53.89 -41.36
C TYR A 74 13.62 52.91 -40.60
N LEU A 75 13.74 52.79 -39.28
CA LEU A 75 12.93 51.85 -38.49
C LEU A 75 11.45 52.25 -38.44
N VAL A 76 11.17 53.56 -38.34
CA VAL A 76 9.79 54.09 -38.35
C VAL A 76 9.12 53.82 -39.70
N TRP A 77 9.86 54.00 -40.80
CA TRP A 77 9.40 53.62 -42.13
C TRP A 77 9.27 52.11 -42.27
N LEU A 78 10.25 51.33 -41.81
CA LEU A 78 10.27 49.87 -41.89
C LEU A 78 9.08 49.22 -41.17
N ARG A 79 8.62 49.78 -40.04
CA ARG A 79 7.39 49.31 -39.37
C ARG A 79 6.15 49.48 -40.25
N ARG A 80 6.09 50.54 -41.07
CA ARG A 80 4.99 50.77 -42.05
C ARG A 80 5.14 49.84 -43.26
N ALA A 81 6.34 49.79 -43.85
CA ALA A 81 6.65 48.91 -44.97
C ALA A 81 6.43 47.43 -44.63
N GLY A 82 6.79 47.00 -43.42
CA GLY A 82 6.57 45.64 -42.92
C GLY A 82 5.09 45.26 -42.88
N ARG A 83 4.20 46.15 -42.41
CA ARG A 83 2.74 45.90 -42.41
C ARG A 83 2.21 45.71 -43.83
N TRP A 84 2.64 46.55 -44.75
CA TRP A 84 2.27 46.43 -46.16
C TRP A 84 2.81 45.12 -46.77
N LEU A 85 4.09 44.77 -46.53
CA LEU A 85 4.68 43.51 -46.97
C LEU A 85 3.91 42.29 -46.45
N SER A 86 3.41 42.37 -45.22
CA SER A 86 2.58 41.34 -44.60
C SER A 86 1.32 41.02 -45.41
N GLY A 87 0.75 42.03 -46.09
CA GLY A 87 -0.43 41.88 -46.95
C GLY A 87 -0.11 41.36 -48.35
N GLN A 88 1.14 41.52 -48.81
CA GLN A 88 1.59 41.04 -50.13
C GLN A 88 1.88 39.53 -50.17
N VAL A 89 2.03 38.90 -48.99
CA VAL A 89 2.40 37.48 -48.88
C VAL A 89 1.43 36.77 -47.92
N ALA A 90 0.31 36.29 -48.49
CA ALA A 90 -0.69 35.51 -47.77
C ALA A 90 -0.39 34.00 -47.75
N ASP A 91 0.30 33.50 -48.79
CA ASP A 91 0.61 32.08 -48.95
C ASP A 91 1.87 31.68 -48.18
N ALA A 92 2.09 30.36 -48.02
CA ALA A 92 3.23 29.80 -47.31
C ALA A 92 4.52 29.64 -48.16
N ALA A 93 4.48 30.08 -49.43
CA ALA A 93 5.62 29.97 -50.34
C ALA A 93 6.49 31.24 -50.32
N PRO A 94 7.83 31.12 -50.52
CA PRO A 94 8.68 32.27 -50.79
C PRO A 94 8.21 33.05 -52.02
N ARG A 95 8.34 34.37 -52.00
CA ARG A 95 7.90 35.25 -53.10
C ARG A 95 8.94 36.32 -53.42
N TRP A 96 9.27 36.44 -54.70
CA TRP A 96 10.03 37.56 -55.23
C TRP A 96 9.09 38.75 -55.49
N LEU A 97 9.45 39.93 -54.99
CA LEU A 97 8.71 41.18 -55.14
C LEU A 97 9.62 42.22 -55.83
N PRO A 98 9.53 42.37 -57.16
CA PRO A 98 10.28 43.39 -57.89
C PRO A 98 9.62 44.78 -57.76
N ARG A 99 10.41 45.80 -57.46
CA ARG A 99 9.94 47.19 -57.28
C ARG A 99 9.19 47.74 -58.49
N GLU A 100 9.56 47.33 -59.70
CA GLU A 100 9.00 47.82 -60.97
C GLU A 100 7.57 47.33 -61.23
N THR A 101 7.21 46.18 -60.66
CA THR A 101 5.92 45.50 -60.94
C THR A 101 4.92 45.60 -59.80
N LEU A 102 5.34 46.14 -58.64
CA LEU A 102 4.46 46.28 -57.48
C LEU A 102 3.83 47.67 -57.42
N GLU A 103 2.54 47.69 -57.12
CA GLU A 103 1.83 48.89 -56.67
C GLU A 103 2.20 49.17 -55.21
N VAL A 104 3.17 50.07 -55.02
CA VAL A 104 3.65 50.49 -53.71
C VAL A 104 2.96 51.81 -53.33
N PRO A 105 2.33 51.91 -52.14
CA PRO A 105 1.81 53.17 -51.61
C PRO A 105 2.86 54.28 -51.60
N GLU A 106 2.45 55.53 -51.87
CA GLU A 106 3.37 56.67 -51.99
C GLU A 106 4.26 56.86 -50.75
N ASP A 107 3.70 56.62 -49.55
CA ASP A 107 4.41 56.75 -48.27
C ASP A 107 5.50 55.67 -48.04
N ILE A 108 5.44 54.57 -48.80
CA ILE A 108 6.46 53.50 -48.79
C ILE A 108 7.41 53.67 -49.97
N ALA A 109 6.91 54.12 -51.13
CA ALA A 109 7.68 54.25 -52.36
C ALA A 109 8.89 55.18 -52.23
N GLU A 110 8.76 56.27 -51.48
CA GLU A 110 9.83 57.25 -51.26
C GLU A 110 10.99 56.66 -50.44
N GLY A 111 10.70 56.03 -49.30
CA GLY A 111 11.72 55.36 -48.48
C GLY A 111 12.29 54.08 -49.11
N TRP A 112 11.54 53.42 -50.00
CA TRP A 112 12.07 52.29 -50.76
C TRP A 112 13.23 52.74 -51.65
N ALA A 113 13.07 53.86 -52.37
CA ALA A 113 14.10 54.38 -53.25
C ALA A 113 15.39 54.79 -52.50
N GLU A 114 15.27 55.16 -51.23
CA GLU A 114 16.41 55.54 -50.38
C GLU A 114 17.12 54.31 -49.76
N TRP A 115 16.36 53.31 -49.30
CA TRP A 115 16.91 52.25 -48.43
C TRP A 115 16.88 50.84 -49.00
N TRP A 116 16.03 50.52 -49.98
CA TRP A 116 15.84 49.17 -50.51
C TRP A 116 16.22 49.06 -52.01
N PRO A 117 16.77 47.91 -52.45
CA PRO A 117 17.18 47.70 -53.84
C PRO A 117 15.99 47.41 -54.76
N SER A 118 16.27 46.98 -55.99
CA SER A 118 15.29 46.68 -57.04
C SER A 118 14.30 45.57 -56.68
N GLY A 119 14.59 44.69 -55.71
CA GLY A 119 13.61 43.72 -55.27
C GLY A 119 13.83 43.10 -53.88
N LEU A 120 12.79 42.43 -53.41
CA LEU A 120 12.78 41.73 -52.13
C LEU A 120 12.40 40.27 -52.34
N TRP A 121 13.12 39.38 -51.68
CA TRP A 121 12.73 38.00 -51.53
C TRP A 121 12.14 37.77 -50.14
N VAL A 122 10.84 37.54 -50.08
CA VAL A 122 10.07 37.41 -48.83
C VAL A 122 9.72 35.96 -48.60
N ILE A 123 10.12 35.43 -47.45
CA ILE A 123 9.90 34.04 -47.03
C ILE A 123 9.00 34.04 -45.79
N PRO A 124 7.73 33.60 -45.92
CA PRO A 124 6.82 33.52 -44.80
C PRO A 124 7.01 32.21 -44.02
N LEU A 125 7.41 32.31 -42.75
CA LEU A 125 7.63 31.16 -41.88
C LEU A 125 6.33 30.78 -41.17
N HIS A 126 5.87 29.55 -41.37
CA HIS A 126 4.64 29.01 -40.79
C HIS A 126 4.92 27.84 -39.85
N ASP A 127 4.15 27.72 -38.78
CA ASP A 127 4.20 26.56 -37.90
C ASP A 127 3.55 25.32 -38.53
N ARG A 128 3.65 24.17 -37.86
CA ARG A 128 3.04 22.90 -38.30
C ARG A 128 1.52 22.94 -38.44
N HIS A 129 0.86 23.97 -37.92
CA HIS A 129 -0.59 24.15 -37.94
C HIS A 129 -1.02 25.24 -38.95
N GLY A 130 -0.08 25.76 -39.76
CA GLY A 130 -0.36 26.79 -40.77
C GLY A 130 -0.47 28.21 -40.20
N GLN A 131 -0.08 28.45 -38.94
CA GLN A 131 -0.03 29.79 -38.38
C GLN A 131 1.28 30.48 -38.76
N ARG A 132 1.22 31.68 -39.33
CA ARG A 132 2.41 32.49 -39.68
C ARG A 132 3.12 32.95 -38.41
N LEU A 133 4.36 32.49 -38.23
CA LEU A 133 5.25 32.84 -37.12
C LEU A 133 5.95 34.19 -37.37
N GLY A 134 6.28 34.46 -38.62
CA GLY A 134 7.04 35.65 -39.02
C GLY A 134 7.37 35.69 -40.51
N LEU A 135 8.09 36.74 -40.91
CA LEU A 135 8.61 36.93 -42.26
C LEU A 135 10.13 37.08 -42.20
N LEU A 136 10.82 36.39 -43.09
CA LEU A 136 12.23 36.58 -43.38
C LEU A 136 12.34 37.27 -44.75
N VAL A 137 13.00 38.43 -44.81
CA VAL A 137 13.08 39.25 -46.02
C VAL A 137 14.55 39.46 -46.40
N PHE A 138 14.91 39.15 -47.64
CA PHE A 138 16.22 39.45 -48.21
C PHE A 138 16.12 40.54 -49.28
N LEU A 139 16.96 41.56 -49.16
CA LEU A 139 17.08 42.65 -50.12
C LEU A 139 18.10 42.25 -51.19
N LEU A 140 17.66 42.08 -52.43
CA LEU A 140 18.48 41.58 -53.54
C LEU A 140 18.29 42.48 -54.78
N ASP A 141 19.31 42.53 -55.65
CA ASP A 141 19.21 43.25 -56.92
C ASP A 141 18.47 42.43 -58.00
N GLU A 142 18.53 41.10 -57.89
CA GLU A 142 17.96 40.16 -58.85
C GLU A 142 17.20 39.03 -58.13
N ALA A 143 16.26 38.40 -58.83
CA ALA A 143 15.51 37.26 -58.31
C ALA A 143 16.46 36.07 -58.06
N PRO A 144 16.30 35.34 -56.94
CA PRO A 144 17.12 34.16 -56.69
C PRO A 144 16.85 33.08 -57.75
N ALA A 145 17.89 32.36 -58.14
CA ALA A 145 17.75 31.25 -59.09
C ALA A 145 16.79 30.18 -58.52
N PRO A 146 15.89 29.58 -59.33
CA PRO A 146 14.92 28.59 -58.85
C PRO A 146 15.55 27.38 -58.14
N SER A 147 16.77 27.00 -58.52
CA SER A 147 17.53 25.93 -57.87
C SER A 147 17.95 26.28 -56.45
N VAL A 148 18.27 27.55 -56.17
CA VAL A 148 18.65 28.04 -54.84
C VAL A 148 17.44 28.07 -53.92
N GLU A 149 16.28 28.51 -54.43
CA GLU A 149 15.02 28.45 -53.69
C GLU A 149 14.68 27.02 -53.27
N HIS A 150 14.80 26.04 -54.19
CA HIS A 150 14.54 24.64 -53.87
C HIS A 150 15.51 24.07 -52.83
N LEU A 151 16.81 24.40 -52.92
CA LEU A 151 17.82 23.94 -51.97
C LEU A 151 17.63 24.51 -50.55
N LEU A 152 17.15 25.76 -50.44
CA LEU A 152 16.95 26.44 -49.16
C LEU A 152 15.61 26.08 -48.49
N GLN A 153 14.66 25.48 -49.22
CA GLN A 153 13.34 25.11 -48.69
C GLN A 153 13.43 24.30 -47.39
N GLY A 154 14.33 23.31 -47.33
CA GLY A 154 14.52 22.49 -46.12
C GLY A 154 15.13 23.26 -44.94
N VAL A 155 15.94 24.28 -45.22
CA VAL A 155 16.51 25.17 -44.19
C VAL A 155 15.41 26.06 -43.61
N PHE A 156 14.59 26.68 -44.47
CA PHE A 156 13.45 27.50 -44.03
C PHE A 156 12.43 26.71 -43.21
N GLN A 157 12.14 25.46 -43.58
CA GLN A 157 11.29 24.58 -42.79
C GLN A 157 11.89 24.24 -41.42
N THR A 158 13.20 23.97 -41.37
CA THR A 158 13.91 23.73 -40.10
C THR A 158 13.85 24.96 -39.20
N TRP A 159 14.07 26.14 -39.77
CA TRP A 159 13.98 27.42 -39.09
C TRP A 159 12.59 27.71 -38.53
N ALA A 160 11.53 27.49 -39.32
CA ALA A 160 10.15 27.63 -38.86
C ALA A 160 9.83 26.65 -37.72
N HIS A 161 10.34 25.42 -37.77
CA HIS A 161 10.16 24.43 -36.72
C HIS A 161 10.84 24.85 -35.40
N CYS A 162 12.11 25.28 -35.46
CA CYS A 162 12.83 25.78 -34.29
C CYS A 162 12.15 27.02 -33.70
N TRP A 163 11.69 27.94 -34.55
CA TRP A 163 10.95 29.12 -34.11
C TRP A 163 9.68 28.74 -33.33
N ALA A 164 8.90 27.79 -33.82
CA ALA A 164 7.69 27.32 -33.15
C ALA A 164 7.96 26.74 -31.75
N ALA A 165 9.12 26.12 -31.54
CA ALA A 165 9.51 25.56 -30.24
C ALA A 165 9.77 26.64 -29.17
N PHE A 166 10.14 27.87 -29.56
CA PHE A 166 10.28 29.02 -28.66
C PHE A 166 8.96 29.76 -28.39
N GLY A 167 7.87 29.37 -29.06
CA GLY A 167 6.54 29.91 -28.79
C GLY A 167 6.01 29.49 -27.42
N LYS A 168 5.11 30.30 -26.84
CA LYS A 168 4.45 29.94 -25.57
C LYS A 168 3.70 28.61 -25.75
N PRO A 169 3.90 27.59 -24.87
CA PRO A 169 3.08 26.39 -24.93
C PRO A 169 1.62 26.81 -24.81
N ARG A 170 0.77 26.38 -25.74
CA ARG A 170 -0.68 26.56 -25.59
C ARG A 170 -1.06 25.98 -24.24
N SER A 171 -1.51 26.82 -23.32
CA SER A 171 -1.95 26.34 -22.02
C SER A 171 -3.09 25.37 -22.28
N LEU A 172 -2.88 24.11 -21.91
CA LEU A 172 -3.96 23.15 -21.78
C LEU A 172 -4.96 23.80 -20.83
N ARG A 173 -6.12 24.17 -21.36
CA ARG A 173 -7.17 24.91 -20.66
C ARG A 173 -7.81 23.95 -19.66
N PHE A 174 -7.10 23.64 -18.59
CA PHE A 174 -7.64 22.89 -17.47
C PHE A 174 -8.79 23.71 -16.90
N TRP A 175 -9.95 23.07 -16.83
CA TRP A 175 -11.17 23.60 -16.23
C TRP A 175 -10.84 24.10 -14.82
N ARG A 176 -10.92 25.41 -14.60
CA ARG A 176 -10.73 26.02 -13.29
C ARG A 176 -12.12 26.21 -12.67
N PRO A 177 -12.54 25.36 -11.72
CA PRO A 177 -13.84 25.53 -11.10
C PRO A 177 -13.91 26.89 -10.39
N SER A 178 -15.08 27.54 -10.48
CA SER A 178 -15.34 28.80 -9.77
C SER A 178 -15.27 28.58 -8.24
N ARG A 179 -14.95 29.63 -7.46
CA ARG A 179 -14.93 29.57 -5.99
C ARG A 179 -16.24 28.99 -5.41
N ARG A 180 -17.38 29.26 -6.05
CA ARG A 180 -18.69 28.72 -5.65
C ARG A 180 -18.79 27.21 -5.89
N GLN A 181 -18.25 26.71 -6.99
CA GLN A 181 -18.21 25.27 -7.30
C GLN A 181 -17.25 24.53 -6.37
N LEU A 182 -16.12 25.15 -6.03
CA LEU A 182 -15.21 24.61 -5.02
C LEU A 182 -15.90 24.51 -3.66
N LEU A 183 -16.57 25.58 -3.22
CA LEU A 183 -17.23 25.63 -1.92
C LEU A 183 -18.41 24.65 -1.84
N LEU A 184 -19.17 24.51 -2.93
CA LEU A 184 -20.20 23.48 -3.06
C LEU A 184 -19.60 22.07 -3.02
N GLY A 185 -18.48 21.83 -3.71
CA GLY A 185 -17.79 20.54 -3.68
C GLY A 185 -17.29 20.18 -2.28
N VAL A 186 -16.72 21.14 -1.55
CA VAL A 186 -16.31 20.97 -0.14
C VAL A 186 -17.52 20.69 0.74
N ALA A 187 -18.63 21.41 0.56
CA ALA A 187 -19.85 21.18 1.33
C ALA A 187 -20.43 19.78 1.09
N VAL A 188 -20.51 19.34 -0.17
CA VAL A 188 -20.98 17.99 -0.52
C VAL A 188 -20.06 16.92 0.09
N LEU A 189 -18.74 17.12 0.03
CA LEU A 189 -17.78 16.22 0.65
C LEU A 189 -17.95 16.16 2.18
N ALA A 190 -18.14 17.31 2.83
CA ALA A 190 -18.39 17.38 4.26
C ALA A 190 -19.67 16.63 4.66
N VAL A 191 -20.76 16.77 3.89
CA VAL A 191 -22.00 16.01 4.10
C VAL A 191 -21.78 14.51 3.90
N MET A 192 -21.02 14.10 2.87
CA MET A 192 -20.70 12.69 2.68
C MET A 192 -19.90 12.09 3.84
N LEU A 193 -18.97 12.84 4.43
CA LEU A 193 -18.18 12.39 5.59
C LEU A 193 -19.02 12.21 6.87
N LEU A 194 -20.21 12.82 6.94
CA LEU A 194 -21.15 12.68 8.05
C LEU A 194 -22.09 11.47 7.90
N VAL A 195 -22.10 10.78 6.76
CA VAL A 195 -22.95 9.60 6.54
C VAL A 195 -22.54 8.48 7.50
N PRO A 196 -23.47 7.91 8.30
CA PRO A 196 -23.16 6.87 9.27
C PRO A 196 -22.91 5.53 8.57
N VAL A 197 -21.72 4.97 8.77
CA VAL A 197 -21.32 3.65 8.24
C VAL A 197 -21.02 2.69 9.39
N ARG A 198 -21.32 1.40 9.21
CA ARG A 198 -20.99 0.37 10.21
C ARG A 198 -19.49 0.20 10.28
N GLN A 199 -18.92 0.33 11.47
CA GLN A 199 -17.51 0.06 11.68
C GLN A 199 -17.25 -1.44 11.59
N THR A 200 -16.20 -1.84 10.88
CA THR A 200 -15.79 -3.23 10.79
C THR A 200 -14.30 -3.39 11.10
N ALA A 201 -13.95 -4.54 11.67
CA ALA A 201 -12.57 -4.97 11.87
C ALA A 201 -12.40 -6.40 11.35
N LEU A 202 -11.24 -6.68 10.78
CA LEU A 202 -10.87 -8.01 10.31
C LEU A 202 -9.81 -8.57 11.26
N ALA A 203 -9.95 -9.82 11.66
CA ALA A 203 -9.07 -10.46 12.61
C ALA A 203 -8.89 -11.95 12.28
N PRO A 204 -7.69 -12.52 12.45
CA PRO A 204 -7.50 -13.96 12.38
C PRO A 204 -8.36 -14.66 13.44
N ALA A 205 -8.94 -15.78 13.07
CA ALA A 205 -9.85 -16.52 13.91
C ALA A 205 -9.76 -18.02 13.65
N GLU A 206 -10.19 -18.79 14.63
CA GLU A 206 -10.23 -20.24 14.55
C GLU A 206 -11.50 -20.80 15.20
N VAL A 207 -11.92 -21.96 14.74
CA VAL A 207 -13.06 -22.68 15.31
C VAL A 207 -12.58 -23.48 16.52
N VAL A 208 -13.07 -23.09 17.70
CA VAL A 208 -12.83 -23.77 18.97
C VAL A 208 -14.13 -24.35 19.52
N SER A 209 -14.05 -25.15 20.58
CA SER A 209 -15.27 -25.49 21.33
C SER A 209 -15.55 -24.39 22.35
N ARG A 210 -16.81 -23.97 22.45
CA ARG A 210 -17.25 -23.01 23.48
C ARG A 210 -16.96 -23.50 24.88
N ASN A 211 -17.03 -24.82 25.07
CA ASN A 211 -16.96 -25.49 26.38
C ASN A 211 -15.79 -26.48 26.43
N ALA A 212 -14.57 -25.96 26.28
CA ALA A 212 -13.37 -26.77 26.30
C ALA A 212 -12.72 -26.76 27.69
N GLN A 213 -12.55 -27.93 28.31
CA GLN A 213 -11.96 -28.07 29.64
C GLN A 213 -10.49 -28.50 29.54
N VAL A 214 -9.62 -27.73 30.18
CA VAL A 214 -8.21 -28.06 30.31
C VAL A 214 -8.06 -29.18 31.33
N ILE A 215 -7.31 -30.22 30.96
CA ILE A 215 -6.94 -31.32 31.82
C ILE A 215 -5.46 -31.15 32.17
N SER A 216 -5.21 -30.96 33.46
CA SER A 216 -3.87 -30.76 34.02
C SER A 216 -3.42 -31.96 34.84
N SER A 217 -2.12 -32.05 35.13
CA SER A 217 -1.61 -33.06 36.06
C SER A 217 -2.14 -32.80 37.48
N PRO A 218 -2.73 -33.80 38.17
CA PRO A 218 -3.25 -33.63 39.52
C PRO A 218 -2.17 -33.75 40.61
N ILE A 219 -1.03 -34.34 40.28
CA ILE A 219 0.14 -34.53 41.15
C ILE A 219 1.42 -34.38 40.32
N ASP A 220 2.56 -34.20 40.98
CA ASP A 220 3.87 -34.21 40.33
C ASP A 220 4.24 -35.64 39.92
N GLY A 221 4.84 -35.81 38.74
CA GLY A 221 5.22 -37.13 38.25
C GLY A 221 5.77 -37.12 36.83
N VAL A 222 5.98 -38.30 36.26
CA VAL A 222 6.39 -38.47 34.86
C VAL A 222 5.24 -39.10 34.11
N ILE A 223 4.90 -38.60 32.92
CA ILE A 223 3.86 -39.22 32.10
C ILE A 223 4.41 -40.54 31.55
N ALA A 224 3.85 -41.66 32.03
CA ALA A 224 4.23 -42.99 31.58
C ALA A 224 3.57 -43.35 30.24
N ARG A 225 2.31 -42.94 30.06
CA ARG A 225 1.53 -43.27 28.85
C ARG A 225 0.40 -42.29 28.59
N MET A 226 0.20 -41.97 27.31
CA MET A 226 -1.02 -41.35 26.80
C MET A 226 -1.98 -42.48 26.39
N LEU A 227 -3.16 -42.53 27.03
CA LEU A 227 -4.15 -43.60 26.83
C LEU A 227 -5.16 -43.26 25.74
N VAL A 228 -5.28 -41.99 25.38
CA VAL A 228 -6.05 -41.51 24.24
C VAL A 228 -5.13 -41.07 23.12
N ARG A 229 -5.67 -41.01 21.89
CA ARG A 229 -5.02 -40.43 20.71
C ARG A 229 -5.48 -38.98 20.52
N PRO A 230 -4.70 -38.15 19.80
CA PRO A 230 -5.14 -36.81 19.43
C PRO A 230 -6.41 -36.90 18.59
N ASN A 231 -7.34 -35.98 18.85
CA ASN A 231 -8.64 -35.89 18.19
C ASN A 231 -9.55 -37.12 18.38
N GLN A 232 -9.25 -37.99 19.35
CA GLN A 232 -10.12 -39.11 19.71
C GLN A 232 -11.32 -38.63 20.52
N SER A 233 -12.51 -39.17 20.20
CA SER A 233 -13.70 -38.96 21.02
C SER A 233 -13.62 -39.76 22.32
N VAL A 234 -13.95 -39.11 23.44
CA VAL A 234 -13.91 -39.66 24.80
C VAL A 234 -15.25 -39.45 25.48
N GLU A 235 -15.61 -40.38 26.37
CA GLU A 235 -16.79 -40.29 27.23
C GLU A 235 -16.38 -39.84 28.64
N VAL A 236 -17.38 -39.60 29.50
CA VAL A 236 -17.13 -39.31 30.91
C VAL A 236 -16.47 -40.53 31.56
N GLY A 237 -15.36 -40.33 32.27
CA GLY A 237 -14.61 -41.39 32.94
C GLY A 237 -13.60 -42.14 32.06
N THR A 238 -13.49 -41.81 30.76
CA THR A 238 -12.46 -42.42 29.91
C THR A 238 -11.05 -42.04 30.39
N PRO A 239 -10.12 -43.00 30.59
CA PRO A 239 -8.74 -42.69 30.94
C PRO A 239 -8.02 -41.91 29.84
N LEU A 240 -7.39 -40.79 30.20
CA LEU A 240 -6.73 -39.87 29.29
C LEU A 240 -5.21 -40.12 29.23
N PHE A 241 -4.56 -40.08 30.38
CA PHE A 241 -3.14 -40.38 30.53
C PHE A 241 -2.87 -40.97 31.90
N ALA A 242 -1.74 -41.66 32.03
CA ALA A 242 -1.28 -42.17 33.32
C ALA A 242 0.15 -41.71 33.60
N LEU A 243 0.36 -41.29 34.84
CA LEU A 243 1.67 -41.02 35.41
C LEU A 243 2.36 -42.34 35.79
N ASP A 244 3.68 -42.29 35.97
CA ASP A 244 4.46 -43.42 36.47
C ASP A 244 4.02 -43.78 37.91
N GLU A 245 3.49 -44.99 38.04
CA GLU A 245 2.94 -45.53 39.29
C GLU A 245 3.97 -46.30 40.11
N THR A 246 5.15 -46.59 39.56
CA THR A 246 6.11 -47.56 40.15
C THR A 246 6.53 -47.21 41.57
N THR A 247 6.84 -45.94 41.82
CA THR A 247 7.29 -45.45 43.13
C THR A 247 6.13 -45.42 44.14
N LEU A 248 4.95 -44.95 43.72
CA LEU A 248 3.75 -44.87 44.57
C LEU A 248 3.21 -46.26 44.92
N ARG A 249 3.22 -47.21 43.96
CA ARG A 249 2.79 -48.59 44.18
C ARG A 249 3.73 -49.31 45.15
N SER A 250 5.04 -49.22 44.94
CA SER A 250 6.03 -49.78 45.88
C SER A 250 5.86 -49.20 47.29
N ARG A 251 5.63 -47.89 47.41
CA ARG A 251 5.39 -47.25 48.71
C ARG A 251 4.09 -47.70 49.37
N ALA A 252 3.02 -47.86 48.61
CA ALA A 252 1.75 -48.39 49.11
C ALA A 252 1.89 -49.82 49.62
N GLU A 253 2.67 -50.67 48.93
CA GLU A 253 2.94 -52.05 49.36
C GLU A 253 3.70 -52.11 50.69
N VAL A 254 4.75 -51.29 50.84
CA VAL A 254 5.51 -51.18 52.10
C VAL A 254 4.60 -50.71 53.24
N LEU A 255 3.84 -49.64 53.04
CA LEU A 255 2.93 -49.12 54.07
C LEU A 255 1.81 -50.11 54.43
N ALA A 256 1.34 -50.90 53.46
CA ALA A 256 0.36 -51.95 53.72
C ALA A 256 0.92 -53.03 54.66
N LYS A 257 2.21 -53.37 54.55
CA LYS A 257 2.88 -54.27 55.50
C LYS A 257 3.08 -53.62 56.86
N GLU A 258 3.46 -52.34 56.91
CA GLU A 258 3.58 -51.61 58.19
C GLU A 258 2.25 -51.52 58.94
N VAL A 259 1.14 -51.28 58.24
CA VAL A 259 -0.21 -51.33 58.81
C VAL A 259 -0.52 -52.72 59.37
N ALA A 260 -0.19 -53.79 58.64
CA ALA A 260 -0.43 -55.15 59.10
C ALA A 260 0.36 -55.48 60.38
N VAL A 261 1.60 -55.00 60.51
CA VAL A 261 2.41 -55.14 61.72
C VAL A 261 1.80 -54.36 62.89
N ALA A 262 1.47 -53.08 62.69
CA ALA A 262 0.88 -52.25 63.73
C ALA A 262 -0.48 -52.78 64.22
N ASP A 263 -1.28 -53.34 63.32
CA ASP A 263 -2.58 -53.95 63.63
C ASP A 263 -2.42 -55.25 64.44
N ALA A 264 -1.41 -56.06 64.12
CA ALA A 264 -1.09 -57.27 64.87
C ALA A 264 -0.56 -56.95 66.29
N GLU A 265 0.30 -55.93 66.42
CA GLU A 265 0.79 -55.45 67.72
C GLU A 265 -0.34 -54.89 68.59
N LEU A 266 -1.24 -54.10 68.00
CA LEU A 266 -2.43 -53.58 68.69
C LEU A 266 -3.33 -54.72 69.17
N LEU A 267 -3.56 -55.74 68.32
CA LEU A 267 -4.37 -56.90 68.68
C LEU A 267 -3.73 -57.68 69.85
N ALA A 268 -2.43 -57.97 69.77
CA ALA A 268 -1.70 -58.67 70.82
C ALA A 268 -1.70 -57.88 72.15
N ALA A 269 -1.53 -56.55 72.09
CA ALA A 269 -1.62 -55.69 73.27
C ALA A 269 -3.05 -55.60 73.82
N SER A 270 -4.07 -55.62 72.97
CA SER A 270 -5.47 -55.64 73.40
C SER A 270 -5.82 -56.90 74.19
N GLN A 271 -5.30 -58.05 73.76
CA GLN A 271 -5.45 -59.31 74.47
C GLN A 271 -4.75 -59.25 75.84
N ARG A 272 -3.51 -58.74 75.91
CA ARG A 272 -2.77 -58.58 77.19
C ARG A 272 -3.44 -57.61 78.16
N ALA A 273 -4.08 -56.55 77.66
CA ALA A 273 -4.66 -55.50 78.49
C ALA A 273 -5.99 -55.88 79.17
N PHE A 274 -6.62 -56.99 78.76
CA PHE A 274 -7.73 -57.58 79.52
C PHE A 274 -7.29 -58.05 80.91
N ASP A 275 -6.04 -58.51 81.05
CA ASP A 275 -5.53 -59.10 82.28
C ASP A 275 -4.83 -58.08 83.21
N ASN A 276 -4.47 -56.89 82.72
CA ASN A 276 -3.71 -55.90 83.50
C ASN A 276 -4.18 -54.43 83.28
N PRO A 277 -4.68 -53.73 84.32
CA PRO A 277 -5.11 -52.33 84.25
C PRO A 277 -4.02 -51.33 83.82
N GLN A 278 -2.73 -51.59 84.08
CA GLN A 278 -1.62 -50.72 83.66
C GLN A 278 -1.43 -50.70 82.13
N SER A 279 -1.88 -51.72 81.41
CA SER A 279 -1.73 -51.86 79.96
C SER A 279 -2.67 -50.97 79.14
N LYS A 280 -3.61 -50.25 79.78
CA LYS A 280 -4.53 -49.32 79.10
C LYS A 280 -3.81 -48.11 78.45
N GLY A 281 -2.69 -47.66 79.02
CA GLY A 281 -1.88 -46.57 78.46
C GLY A 281 -1.15 -46.98 77.17
N GLU A 282 -0.54 -48.17 77.17
CA GLU A 282 0.15 -48.78 76.02
C GLU A 282 -0.82 -48.98 74.84
N LEU A 283 -2.05 -49.40 75.14
CA LEU A 283 -3.12 -49.54 74.15
C LEU A 283 -3.47 -48.24 73.44
N ALA A 284 -3.54 -47.12 74.15
CA ALA A 284 -3.85 -45.83 73.56
C ALA A 284 -2.75 -45.40 72.56
N VAL A 285 -1.49 -45.63 72.92
CA VAL A 285 -0.32 -45.35 72.06
C VAL A 285 -0.35 -46.23 70.81
N LEU A 286 -0.49 -47.55 70.95
CA LEU A 286 -0.53 -48.48 69.81
C LEU A 286 -1.71 -48.22 68.88
N ASN A 287 -2.88 -47.87 69.43
CA ASN A 287 -4.03 -47.47 68.62
C ASN A 287 -3.76 -46.17 67.85
N GLY A 288 -3.06 -45.21 68.46
CA GLY A 288 -2.55 -44.01 67.79
C GLY A 288 -1.63 -44.35 66.62
N THR A 289 -0.65 -45.23 66.84
CA THR A 289 0.29 -45.69 65.80
C THR A 289 -0.42 -46.41 64.66
N ALA A 290 -1.32 -47.35 64.95
CA ALA A 290 -2.09 -48.06 63.93
C ALA A 290 -2.95 -47.10 63.09
N ARG A 291 -3.61 -46.13 63.74
CA ARG A 291 -4.36 -45.08 63.03
C ARG A 291 -3.46 -44.21 62.15
N GLN A 292 -2.28 -43.83 62.64
CA GLN A 292 -1.30 -43.08 61.85
C GLN A 292 -0.88 -43.86 60.60
N ARG A 293 -0.48 -45.13 60.74
CA ARG A 293 -0.06 -45.98 59.60
C ARG A 293 -1.18 -46.17 58.58
N ARG A 294 -2.41 -46.41 59.05
CA ARG A 294 -3.58 -46.51 58.15
C ARG A 294 -3.83 -45.20 57.40
N ALA A 295 -3.67 -44.06 58.05
CA ALA A 295 -3.79 -42.74 57.41
C ALA A 295 -2.69 -42.50 56.36
N GLU A 296 -1.44 -42.89 56.66
CA GLU A 296 -0.32 -42.83 55.72
C GLU A 296 -0.57 -43.70 54.48
N LEU A 297 -1.04 -44.94 54.66
CA LEU A 297 -1.41 -45.83 53.56
C LEU A 297 -2.56 -45.25 52.72
N ALA A 298 -3.62 -44.76 53.39
CA ALA A 298 -4.76 -44.15 52.71
C ALA A 298 -4.35 -42.92 51.89
N ALA A 299 -3.41 -42.10 52.38
CA ALA A 299 -2.88 -40.95 51.66
C ALA A 299 -2.14 -41.36 50.37
N VAL A 300 -1.28 -42.38 50.44
CA VAL A 300 -0.55 -42.89 49.26
C VAL A 300 -1.51 -43.58 48.27
N GLN A 301 -2.50 -44.33 48.75
CA GLN A 301 -3.54 -44.91 47.89
C GLN A 301 -4.36 -43.83 47.18
N ALA A 302 -4.69 -42.73 47.85
CA ALA A 302 -5.37 -41.59 47.23
C ALA A 302 -4.50 -40.88 46.20
N GLN A 303 -3.17 -40.82 46.38
CA GLN A 303 -2.24 -40.33 45.36
C GLN A 303 -2.16 -41.28 44.17
N LEU A 304 -2.09 -42.59 44.42
CA LEU A 304 -2.09 -43.62 43.37
C LEU A 304 -3.38 -43.57 42.55
N ALA A 305 -4.55 -43.34 43.15
CA ALA A 305 -5.79 -43.17 42.40
C ALA A 305 -5.78 -41.94 41.48
N ARG A 306 -4.93 -40.94 41.76
CA ARG A 306 -4.76 -39.73 40.94
C ARG A 306 -3.68 -39.88 39.85
N THR A 307 -2.94 -40.99 39.77
CA THR A 307 -1.96 -41.21 38.69
C THR A 307 -2.63 -41.40 37.34
N THR A 308 -3.80 -42.04 37.33
CA THR A 308 -4.61 -42.22 36.12
C THR A 308 -5.65 -41.11 36.05
N VAL A 309 -5.47 -40.21 35.09
CA VAL A 309 -6.36 -39.05 34.92
C VAL A 309 -7.50 -39.43 33.98
N LEU A 310 -8.73 -39.25 34.45
CA LEU A 310 -9.95 -39.57 33.70
C LEU A 310 -10.57 -38.31 33.09
N SER A 311 -11.33 -38.49 32.01
CA SER A 311 -12.07 -37.39 31.40
C SER A 311 -13.27 -36.98 32.27
N PRO A 312 -13.37 -35.71 32.69
CA PRO A 312 -14.52 -35.23 33.48
C PRO A 312 -15.78 -35.05 32.64
N ARG A 313 -15.67 -35.01 31.31
CA ARG A 313 -16.79 -34.79 30.37
C ARG A 313 -16.61 -35.60 29.09
N ALA A 314 -17.70 -35.83 28.36
CA ALA A 314 -17.62 -36.33 27.00
C ALA A 314 -17.13 -35.23 26.04
N GLY A 315 -16.36 -35.60 25.03
CA GLY A 315 -15.81 -34.65 24.05
C GLY A 315 -14.75 -35.27 23.16
N VAL A 316 -13.85 -34.44 22.67
CA VAL A 316 -12.70 -34.81 21.84
C VAL A 316 -11.43 -34.35 22.55
N ALA A 317 -10.44 -35.24 22.68
CA ALA A 317 -9.13 -34.92 23.27
C ALA A 317 -8.26 -34.14 22.28
N VAL A 318 -7.86 -32.93 22.63
CA VAL A 318 -7.08 -31.99 21.80
C VAL A 318 -5.73 -31.76 22.45
N TYR A 319 -4.67 -32.18 21.76
CA TYR A 319 -3.25 -31.96 22.06
C TYR A 319 -2.42 -32.30 20.81
N SER A 320 -1.13 -31.94 20.80
CA SER A 320 -0.26 -32.03 19.62
C SER A 320 0.10 -33.48 19.23
N ASP A 321 1.08 -34.08 19.91
CA ASP A 321 1.55 -35.44 19.66
C ASP A 321 1.69 -36.19 21.00
N PRO A 322 1.30 -37.48 21.09
CA PRO A 322 1.56 -38.30 22.27
C PRO A 322 3.04 -38.38 22.68
N ASN A 323 3.95 -38.38 21.70
CA ASN A 323 5.39 -38.55 21.93
C ASN A 323 6.03 -37.36 22.62
N ASP A 324 5.47 -36.16 22.48
CA ASP A 324 5.94 -34.95 23.18
C ASP A 324 5.77 -35.04 24.70
N TRP A 325 4.90 -35.95 25.16
CA TRP A 325 4.53 -36.11 26.56
C TRP A 325 5.08 -37.39 27.17
N LEU A 326 5.30 -38.45 26.39
CA LEU A 326 5.82 -39.72 26.89
C LEU A 326 7.20 -39.53 27.56
N GLY A 327 7.31 -39.91 28.83
CA GLY A 327 8.53 -39.77 29.62
C GLY A 327 8.82 -38.34 30.10
N LYS A 328 7.95 -37.38 29.82
CA LYS A 328 8.13 -35.98 30.25
C LYS A 328 7.75 -35.81 31.73
N PRO A 329 8.62 -35.20 32.56
CA PRO A 329 8.27 -34.82 33.92
C PRO A 329 7.28 -33.65 33.91
N VAL A 330 6.26 -33.72 34.76
CA VAL A 330 5.19 -32.73 34.88
C VAL A 330 4.94 -32.36 36.33
N VAL A 331 4.48 -31.12 36.53
CA VAL A 331 4.11 -30.60 37.85
C VAL A 331 2.59 -30.49 38.01
N THR A 332 2.15 -30.45 39.26
CA THR A 332 0.74 -30.25 39.63
C THR A 332 0.21 -28.97 39.00
N GLY A 333 -0.88 -29.07 38.24
CA GLY A 333 -1.48 -27.94 37.51
C GLY A 333 -0.93 -27.70 36.11
N GLU A 334 0.12 -28.41 35.68
CA GLU A 334 0.62 -28.32 34.30
C GLU A 334 -0.44 -28.81 33.30
N ARG A 335 -0.70 -28.00 32.26
CA ARG A 335 -1.76 -28.25 31.28
C ARG A 335 -1.26 -29.27 30.25
N ILE A 336 -1.86 -30.45 30.22
CA ILE A 336 -1.42 -31.56 29.36
C ILE A 336 -2.22 -31.61 28.07
N LEU A 337 -3.55 -31.67 28.20
CA LEU A 337 -4.47 -31.73 27.06
C LEU A 337 -5.77 -31.01 27.36
N GLN A 338 -6.60 -30.83 26.34
CA GLN A 338 -7.93 -30.22 26.48
C GLN A 338 -9.01 -31.17 25.98
N VAL A 339 -10.13 -31.25 26.68
CA VAL A 339 -11.33 -31.98 26.23
C VAL A 339 -12.35 -30.96 25.73
N ALA A 340 -12.64 -31.01 24.43
CA ALA A 340 -13.50 -30.06 23.72
C ALA A 340 -14.80 -30.73 23.26
N ASP A 341 -15.96 -30.08 23.42
CA ASP A 341 -17.23 -30.60 22.88
C ASP A 341 -17.42 -30.13 21.42
N PRO A 342 -17.42 -31.04 20.42
CA PRO A 342 -17.59 -30.67 19.01
C PRO A 342 -19.00 -30.20 18.66
N ARG A 343 -20.01 -30.47 19.50
CA ARG A 343 -21.41 -30.10 19.24
C ARG A 343 -21.71 -28.63 19.53
N GLN A 344 -20.82 -27.95 20.24
CA GLN A 344 -20.94 -26.53 20.57
C GLN A 344 -19.73 -25.76 20.04
N PRO A 345 -19.63 -25.59 18.70
CA PRO A 345 -18.58 -24.80 18.10
C PRO A 345 -18.69 -23.33 18.50
N GLY A 346 -17.54 -22.69 18.63
CA GLY A 346 -17.34 -21.27 18.91
C GLY A 346 -16.21 -20.74 18.05
N MET A 347 -16.10 -19.42 17.94
CA MET A 347 -15.03 -18.76 17.20
C MET A 347 -14.11 -18.09 18.21
N ARG A 348 -12.83 -18.48 18.25
CA ARG A 348 -11.80 -17.74 18.98
C ARG A 348 -11.14 -16.78 18.00
N ILE A 349 -11.27 -15.48 18.28
CA ILE A 349 -10.84 -14.40 17.40
C ILE A 349 -9.73 -13.64 18.10
N GLN A 350 -8.65 -13.37 17.39
CA GLN A 350 -7.51 -12.59 17.90
C GLN A 350 -7.53 -11.22 17.21
N LEU A 351 -8.13 -10.22 17.86
CA LEU A 351 -8.27 -8.87 17.32
C LEU A 351 -7.02 -8.04 17.64
N PRO A 352 -6.21 -7.63 16.64
CA PRO A 352 -5.03 -6.81 16.89
C PRO A 352 -5.40 -5.48 17.56
N VAL A 353 -4.58 -5.02 18.51
CA VAL A 353 -4.81 -3.75 19.23
C VAL A 353 -4.94 -2.56 18.26
N ALA A 354 -4.19 -2.56 17.16
CA ALA A 354 -4.25 -1.51 16.13
C ALA A 354 -5.60 -1.47 15.38
N ASP A 355 -6.34 -2.58 15.38
CA ASP A 355 -7.64 -2.72 14.73
C ASP A 355 -8.79 -2.85 15.74
N ALA A 356 -8.49 -2.65 17.03
CA ALA A 356 -9.49 -2.67 18.09
C ALA A 356 -10.58 -1.63 17.82
N ILE A 357 -11.82 -2.08 17.86
CA ILE A 357 -13.02 -1.27 17.77
C ILE A 357 -13.85 -1.51 19.03
N ALA A 358 -14.72 -0.57 19.38
CA ALA A 358 -15.68 -0.79 20.45
C ALA A 358 -16.62 -1.94 20.03
N LEU A 359 -16.60 -3.03 20.80
CA LEU A 359 -17.40 -4.22 20.58
C LEU A 359 -18.16 -4.52 21.85
N ASP A 360 -19.48 -4.49 21.74
CA ASP A 360 -20.37 -4.94 22.82
C ASP A 360 -20.62 -6.45 22.71
N SER A 361 -21.01 -7.05 23.84
CA SER A 361 -21.55 -8.42 23.83
C SER A 361 -22.81 -8.46 22.96
N GLY A 362 -22.94 -9.48 22.11
CA GLY A 362 -24.00 -9.59 21.11
C GLY A 362 -23.67 -8.94 19.76
N ALA A 363 -22.50 -8.32 19.58
CA ALA A 363 -22.12 -7.78 18.28
C ALA A 363 -22.00 -8.90 17.23
N PRO A 364 -22.51 -8.70 15.99
CA PRO A 364 -22.50 -9.74 14.99
C PRO A 364 -21.09 -9.98 14.44
N VAL A 365 -20.79 -11.24 14.14
CA VAL A 365 -19.52 -11.71 13.59
C VAL A 365 -19.77 -12.64 12.43
N THR A 366 -18.93 -12.51 11.40
CA THR A 366 -18.91 -13.43 10.27
C THR A 366 -17.51 -14.00 10.09
N LEU A 367 -17.36 -15.31 10.22
CA LEU A 367 -16.10 -16.02 10.03
C LEU A 367 -16.03 -16.64 8.64
N PHE A 368 -15.02 -16.25 7.87
CA PHE A 368 -14.69 -16.84 6.58
C PHE A 368 -13.56 -17.84 6.78
N LEU A 369 -13.87 -19.14 6.69
CA LEU A 369 -12.88 -20.20 6.84
C LEU A 369 -11.98 -20.27 5.60
N THR A 370 -10.68 -20.48 5.82
CA THR A 370 -9.71 -20.64 4.71
C THR A 370 -10.06 -21.85 3.84
N ALA A 371 -10.57 -22.93 4.44
CA ALA A 371 -10.99 -24.14 3.74
C ALA A 371 -12.34 -23.99 3.00
N TYR A 372 -13.20 -23.05 3.42
CA TYR A 372 -14.56 -22.88 2.90
C TYR A 372 -14.91 -21.38 2.72
N PRO A 373 -14.25 -20.67 1.78
CA PRO A 373 -14.39 -19.21 1.66
C PRO A 373 -15.80 -18.76 1.22
N LEU A 374 -16.56 -19.63 0.54
CA LEU A 374 -17.91 -19.35 0.07
C LEU A 374 -19.01 -19.72 1.09
N SER A 375 -18.63 -20.29 2.24
CA SER A 375 -19.57 -20.74 3.28
C SER A 375 -19.21 -20.09 4.61
N PRO A 376 -19.61 -18.82 4.82
CA PRO A 376 -19.31 -18.10 6.05
C PRO A 376 -20.10 -18.65 7.24
N LEU A 377 -19.45 -18.70 8.40
CA LEU A 377 -20.09 -18.98 9.67
C LEU A 377 -20.54 -17.67 10.31
N HIS A 378 -21.79 -17.61 10.74
CA HIS A 378 -22.35 -16.45 11.42
C HIS A 378 -22.46 -16.72 12.93
N GLY A 379 -22.40 -15.66 13.72
CA GLY A 379 -22.56 -15.72 15.17
C GLY A 379 -22.44 -14.36 15.83
N GLU A 380 -22.38 -14.37 17.14
CA GLU A 380 -22.36 -13.17 17.98
C GLU A 380 -21.23 -13.23 19.01
N ILE A 381 -20.66 -12.08 19.36
CA ILE A 381 -19.63 -11.99 20.40
C ILE A 381 -20.25 -12.35 21.75
N LEU A 382 -19.67 -13.34 22.42
CA LEU A 382 -20.05 -13.76 23.77
C LEU A 382 -19.19 -13.03 24.80
N GLU A 383 -17.87 -13.07 24.62
CA GLU A 383 -16.90 -12.55 25.57
C GLU A 383 -15.75 -11.80 24.88
N THR A 384 -15.26 -10.76 25.57
CA THR A 384 -14.13 -9.93 25.15
C THR A 384 -13.09 -9.90 26.26
N SER A 385 -11.84 -10.31 26.00
CA SER A 385 -10.78 -10.21 27.01
C SER A 385 -10.38 -8.75 27.24
N TYR A 386 -10.24 -8.34 28.50
CA TYR A 386 -9.79 -6.98 28.85
C TYR A 386 -8.27 -6.78 28.68
N GLU A 387 -7.50 -7.86 28.69
CA GLU A 387 -6.05 -7.83 28.54
C GLU A 387 -5.65 -8.24 27.11
N ALA A 388 -4.78 -7.44 26.49
CA ALA A 388 -4.14 -7.81 25.23
C ALA A 388 -2.90 -8.65 25.52
N ARG A 389 -2.71 -9.73 24.77
CA ARG A 389 -1.51 -10.58 24.87
C ARG A 389 -0.85 -10.71 23.51
N PRO A 390 0.48 -10.76 23.44
CA PRO A 390 1.17 -11.09 22.19
C PRO A 390 0.76 -12.51 21.77
N GLY A 391 0.33 -12.64 20.52
CA GLY A 391 0.13 -13.93 19.87
C GLY A 391 1.45 -14.60 19.50
N ASP A 392 1.37 -15.78 18.89
CA ASP A 392 2.56 -16.51 18.38
C ASP A 392 3.28 -15.74 17.26
N ASP A 393 2.57 -14.81 16.61
CA ASP A 393 3.06 -13.87 15.60
C ASP A 393 3.72 -12.61 16.20
N GLY A 394 3.74 -12.47 17.53
CA GLY A 394 4.28 -11.31 18.24
C GLY A 394 3.36 -10.08 18.22
N VAL A 395 2.16 -10.16 17.62
CA VAL A 395 1.22 -9.05 17.55
C VAL A 395 0.34 -9.06 18.79
N ALA A 396 0.32 -7.94 19.53
CA ALA A 396 -0.59 -7.78 20.66
C ALA A 396 -2.04 -7.79 20.20
N SER A 397 -2.81 -8.75 20.69
CA SER A 397 -4.21 -8.97 20.28
C SER A 397 -5.12 -9.21 21.49
N TYR A 398 -6.35 -8.70 21.41
CA TYR A 398 -7.44 -9.05 22.32
C TYR A 398 -8.05 -10.38 21.89
N ARG A 399 -8.33 -11.25 22.86
CA ARG A 399 -8.99 -12.53 22.60
C ARG A 399 -10.49 -12.35 22.76
N LEU A 400 -11.23 -12.62 21.69
CA LEU A 400 -12.68 -12.59 21.68
C LEU A 400 -13.20 -14.02 21.49
N LEU A 401 -14.32 -14.34 22.13
CA LEU A 401 -15.05 -15.58 21.94
C LEU A 401 -16.42 -15.26 21.35
N ALA A 402 -16.76 -15.86 20.22
CA ALA A 402 -18.07 -15.73 19.58
C ALA A 402 -18.79 -17.08 19.46
N SER A 403 -20.12 -17.04 19.41
CA SER A 403 -20.96 -18.20 19.11
C SER A 403 -20.86 -18.59 17.63
N VAL A 404 -21.28 -19.81 17.28
CA VAL A 404 -21.50 -20.22 15.89
C VAL A 404 -22.96 -20.65 15.78
N GLU A 405 -23.71 -20.00 14.88
CA GLU A 405 -25.11 -20.32 14.62
C GLU A 405 -25.25 -21.61 13.80
N GLY A 406 -26.27 -22.42 14.12
CA GLY A 406 -26.67 -23.57 13.32
C GLY A 406 -25.72 -24.78 13.31
N ALA A 407 -24.56 -24.71 13.97
CA ALA A 407 -23.54 -25.77 14.06
C ALA A 407 -23.36 -26.56 12.74
N PRO A 408 -23.05 -25.89 11.62
CA PRO A 408 -23.01 -26.54 10.32
C PRO A 408 -21.87 -27.56 10.23
N ALA A 409 -22.02 -28.57 9.37
CA ALA A 409 -21.08 -29.71 9.26
C ALA A 409 -19.61 -29.32 8.95
N HIS A 410 -19.38 -28.11 8.43
CA HIS A 410 -18.05 -27.56 8.13
C HIS A 410 -17.43 -26.76 9.29
N ALA A 411 -18.13 -26.57 10.43
CA ALA A 411 -17.59 -25.96 11.64
C ALA A 411 -16.76 -26.96 12.46
N ARG A 412 -15.73 -27.54 11.83
CA ARG A 412 -14.82 -28.48 12.49
C ARG A 412 -13.84 -27.72 13.39
N LEU A 413 -13.59 -28.25 14.58
CA LEU A 413 -12.61 -27.71 15.52
C LEU A 413 -11.22 -27.65 14.87
N GLY A 414 -10.48 -26.58 15.14
CA GLY A 414 -9.12 -26.35 14.61
C GLY A 414 -9.06 -25.75 13.21
N LEU A 415 -10.19 -25.47 12.55
CA LEU A 415 -10.16 -24.74 11.28
C LEU A 415 -9.88 -23.25 11.51
N HIS A 416 -8.98 -22.70 10.70
CA HIS A 416 -8.60 -21.28 10.72
C HIS A 416 -9.32 -20.48 9.62
N GLY A 417 -9.42 -19.17 9.83
CA GLY A 417 -10.02 -18.24 8.91
C GLY A 417 -9.85 -16.79 9.34
N THR A 418 -10.62 -15.90 8.70
CA THR A 418 -10.67 -14.48 9.04
C THR A 418 -12.07 -14.12 9.49
N ALA A 419 -12.19 -13.60 10.71
CA ALA A 419 -13.43 -13.07 11.24
C ALA A 419 -13.58 -11.59 10.86
N LYS A 420 -14.78 -11.24 10.41
CA LYS A 420 -15.26 -9.87 10.22
C LYS A 420 -16.18 -9.52 11.38
N LEU A 421 -15.70 -8.60 12.21
CA LEU A 421 -16.39 -8.07 13.38
C LEU A 421 -17.16 -6.82 12.95
N TYR A 422 -18.40 -6.69 13.41
CA TYR A 422 -19.25 -5.53 13.12
C TYR A 422 -19.51 -4.75 14.41
N GLY A 423 -18.97 -3.53 14.49
CA GLY A 423 -19.19 -2.61 15.59
C GLY A 423 -20.34 -1.62 15.33
N GLU A 424 -20.35 -0.55 16.11
CA GLU A 424 -21.35 0.52 15.99
C GLU A 424 -21.25 1.31 14.68
N ARG A 425 -22.26 2.14 14.42
CA ARG A 425 -22.26 3.06 13.28
C ARG A 425 -21.49 4.34 13.64
N VAL A 426 -20.46 4.65 12.86
CA VAL A 426 -19.62 5.84 13.01
C VAL A 426 -19.69 6.69 11.74
N PRO A 427 -19.46 8.01 11.81
CA PRO A 427 -19.41 8.85 10.62
C PRO A 427 -18.27 8.40 9.70
N LEU A 428 -18.51 8.39 8.38
CA LEU A 428 -17.55 7.94 7.36
C LEU A 428 -16.19 8.64 7.47
N GLY A 429 -16.17 9.93 7.81
CA GLY A 429 -14.92 10.67 8.01
C GLY A 429 -14.07 10.09 9.13
N TYR A 430 -14.68 9.72 10.27
CA TYR A 430 -13.98 9.04 11.34
C TYR A 430 -13.51 7.65 10.90
N TYR A 431 -14.36 6.88 10.21
CA TYR A 431 -13.99 5.55 9.70
C TYR A 431 -12.73 5.58 8.82
N LEU A 432 -12.63 6.55 7.90
CA LEU A 432 -11.49 6.70 7.00
C LEU A 432 -10.25 7.26 7.70
N LEU A 433 -10.43 8.22 8.61
CA LEU A 433 -9.32 8.92 9.26
C LEU A 433 -8.86 8.28 10.57
N ARG A 434 -9.54 7.25 11.10
CA ARG A 434 -9.19 6.67 12.42
C ARG A 434 -7.73 6.22 12.54
N ARG A 435 -7.21 5.54 11.51
CA ARG A 435 -5.84 5.00 11.49
C ARG A 435 -4.79 6.10 11.37
N PRO A 436 -4.88 7.04 10.40
CA PRO A 436 -3.92 8.14 10.34
C PRO A 436 -4.01 9.05 11.57
N LEU A 437 -5.21 9.27 12.15
CA LEU A 437 -5.35 10.00 13.41
C LEU A 437 -4.67 9.28 14.56
N ALA A 438 -4.83 7.97 14.69
CA ALA A 438 -4.17 7.17 15.72
C ALA A 438 -2.63 7.19 15.56
N ALA A 439 -2.13 7.08 14.31
CA ALA A 439 -0.71 7.16 14.02
C ALA A 439 -0.13 8.56 14.30
N ALA A 440 -0.84 9.61 13.87
CA ALA A 440 -0.47 10.99 14.16
C ALA A 440 -0.39 11.23 15.67
N ARG A 441 -1.41 10.82 16.43
CA ARG A 441 -1.43 10.88 17.89
C ARG A 441 -0.29 10.10 18.53
N ALA A 442 0.02 8.90 18.05
CA ALA A 442 1.14 8.12 18.55
C ALA A 442 2.49 8.80 18.30
N TRP A 443 2.64 9.50 17.17
CA TRP A 443 3.84 10.28 16.83
C TRP A 443 3.92 11.61 17.60
N THR A 444 2.81 12.32 17.75
CA THR A 444 2.77 13.64 18.38
C THR A 444 2.65 13.58 19.90
N GLY A 445 2.26 12.43 20.46
CA GLY A 445 2.06 12.23 21.90
C GLY A 445 0.82 12.92 22.48
N TRP A 446 -0.08 13.43 21.62
CA TRP A 446 -1.33 14.11 21.96
C TRP A 446 -2.53 13.39 21.35
#